data_AF-A0A182G7C8-F1
#
_entry.id   AF-A0A182G7C8-F1
#
_cell.length_a   1.000
_cell.length_b   1.000
_cell.length_c   1.000
_cell.angle_alpha   90.00
_cell.angle_beta   90.00
_cell.angle_gamma   90.00
#
_symmetry.space_group_name_H-M   'P 1'
#
loop_
_entity.id
_entity.type
_entity.pdbx_description
1 polymer ?
#
loop_
_entity_poly.entity_id
_entity_poly.type
_entity_poly.pdbx_seq_one_letter_code
_entity_poly.pdbx_strand_id
1 'polypeptide(L)'
;MKTTSCLLIVAILLLGSTVESKKRNNFHKYFDIYKPKRLTVWYPKTPEMVGFGVQICLNPNREFNNLYCNTRLNTTIASYGKFIVDDDNAVIRAGDHLKYRIIFQYLNGRTIIKEDDFYVAENRIVDLQESCSSTTSTSTTELALPRAAALEEDISILEKIVHDVIEHCNNVMEISKNLYLDSRPAPNLDPKKLYEFTLNELKTMLPEISWNTVLIDTFYFNDGVGFEVKTYLDKLKVLKLSTSFNQSAISEWGGK
;
A
#
# COMPACT_ATOMS: atom_id res chain seq x y z
N MET A 1 80.10 -28.52 -23.54
CA MET A 1 80.32 -27.17 -22.97
C MET A 1 79.04 -26.72 -22.29
N LYS A 2 79.16 -26.15 -21.08
CA LYS A 2 78.09 -25.66 -20.20
C LYS A 2 77.52 -24.33 -20.71
N THR A 3 76.24 -24.06 -20.38
CA THR A 3 75.65 -22.82 -19.80
C THR A 3 74.11 -22.95 -19.89
N THR A 4 73.35 -23.23 -18.84
CA THR A 4 72.78 -22.38 -17.76
C THR A 4 72.10 -21.06 -18.19
N SER A 5 70.76 -21.08 -18.08
CA SER A 5 69.85 -20.10 -17.44
C SER A 5 69.77 -18.65 -17.94
N CYS A 6 68.56 -18.18 -18.27
CA CYS A 6 67.81 -17.27 -17.39
C CYS A 6 66.39 -16.96 -17.91
N LEU A 7 65.44 -16.95 -16.96
CA LEU A 7 64.06 -16.51 -17.11
C LEU A 7 63.96 -15.03 -17.56
N LEU A 8 62.96 -14.73 -18.37
CA LEU A 8 62.34 -13.40 -18.39
C LEU A 8 60.83 -13.56 -18.58
N ILE A 9 60.11 -13.51 -17.47
CA ILE A 9 58.67 -13.38 -17.39
C ILE A 9 58.34 -11.94 -17.80
N VAL A 10 57.70 -11.76 -18.95
CA VAL A 10 57.11 -10.46 -19.32
C VAL A 10 55.67 -10.45 -18.83
N ALA A 11 55.44 -9.66 -17.79
CA ALA A 11 54.16 -9.47 -17.15
C ALA A 11 53.22 -8.61 -18.02
N ILE A 12 51.94 -8.95 -17.87
CA ILE A 12 50.74 -8.47 -18.54
C ILE A 12 50.47 -6.99 -18.25
N LEU A 13 50.20 -6.20 -19.28
CA LEU A 13 49.38 -4.99 -19.21
C LEU A 13 48.47 -4.91 -20.44
N LEU A 14 47.52 -5.84 -20.52
CA LEU A 14 46.29 -5.56 -21.26
C LEU A 14 45.43 -4.66 -20.36
N LEU A 15 45.44 -3.36 -20.68
CA LEU A 15 44.42 -2.40 -20.25
C LEU A 15 43.08 -2.84 -20.87
N GLY A 16 42.49 -3.90 -20.32
CA GLY A 16 41.07 -4.13 -20.47
C GLY A 16 40.38 -3.02 -19.71
N SER A 17 39.82 -2.03 -20.42
CA SER A 17 38.83 -1.15 -19.82
C SER A 17 37.68 -2.05 -19.40
N THR A 18 37.66 -2.43 -18.12
CA THR A 18 36.46 -2.94 -17.48
C THR A 18 35.47 -1.80 -17.50
N VAL A 19 34.68 -1.75 -18.58
CA VAL A 19 33.39 -1.06 -18.55
C VAL A 19 32.59 -1.85 -17.52
N GLU A 20 32.70 -1.44 -16.26
CA GLU A 20 31.75 -1.83 -15.23
C GLU A 20 30.38 -1.46 -15.80
N SER A 21 29.61 -2.47 -16.22
CA SER A 21 28.21 -2.25 -16.53
C SER A 21 27.57 -1.80 -15.22
N LYS A 22 27.42 -0.48 -15.03
CA LYS A 22 26.59 0.09 -13.96
C LYS A 22 25.28 -0.67 -14.02
N LYS A 23 25.01 -1.51 -13.02
CA LYS A 23 23.74 -2.21 -12.85
C LYS A 23 22.67 -1.13 -12.82
N ARG A 24 22.01 -0.90 -13.97
CA ARG A 24 21.04 0.17 -14.16
C ARG A 24 19.85 -0.20 -13.27
N ASN A 25 19.71 0.50 -12.14
CA ASN A 25 18.60 0.26 -11.24
C ASN A 25 17.32 0.59 -11.99
N ASN A 26 16.55 -0.43 -12.33
CA ASN A 26 15.30 -0.27 -13.07
C ASN A 26 14.22 0.32 -12.14
N PHE A 27 14.15 1.65 -12.07
CA PHE A 27 13.12 2.35 -11.32
C PHE A 27 11.79 2.46 -12.09
N HIS A 28 11.76 2.12 -13.38
CA HIS A 28 10.54 2.15 -14.20
C HIS A 28 9.41 1.30 -13.61
N LYS A 29 9.76 0.19 -12.94
CA LYS A 29 8.81 -0.73 -12.28
C LYS A 29 7.94 -0.09 -11.20
N TYR A 30 8.31 1.09 -10.73
CA TYR A 30 7.63 1.85 -9.70
C TYR A 30 6.60 2.86 -10.23
N PHE A 31 6.44 2.91 -11.54
CA PHE A 31 5.46 3.75 -12.22
C PHE A 31 4.25 2.90 -12.59
N ASP A 32 3.09 3.30 -12.11
CA ASP A 32 1.80 2.75 -12.49
C ASP A 32 1.05 3.81 -13.30
N ILE A 33 0.82 3.50 -14.58
CA ILE A 33 0.23 4.42 -15.55
C ILE A 33 -1.19 3.94 -15.83
N TYR A 34 -2.15 4.87 -15.75
CA TYR A 34 -3.56 4.52 -15.95
C TYR A 34 -4.21 5.33 -17.08
N LYS A 35 -5.13 4.68 -17.80
CA LYS A 35 -6.07 5.33 -18.74
C LYS A 35 -7.40 5.60 -18.05
N PRO A 36 -8.11 6.71 -18.35
CA PRO A 36 -7.78 7.70 -19.38
C PRO A 36 -6.73 8.73 -18.95
N LYS A 37 -6.62 8.97 -17.64
CA LYS A 37 -5.62 9.85 -17.03
C LYS A 37 -5.34 9.32 -15.62
N ARG A 38 -4.06 9.37 -15.22
CA ARG A 38 -3.52 9.23 -13.87
C ARG A 38 -2.15 8.59 -13.96
N LEU A 39 -1.22 9.10 -13.17
CA LEU A 39 0.08 8.48 -12.93
C LEU A 39 0.28 8.34 -11.43
N THR A 40 0.66 7.14 -11.00
CA THR A 40 1.11 6.87 -9.63
C THR A 40 2.58 6.47 -9.68
N VAL A 41 3.41 7.07 -8.83
CA VAL A 41 4.80 6.66 -8.62
C VAL A 41 4.99 6.33 -7.15
N TRP A 42 5.51 5.13 -6.86
CA TRP A 42 5.68 4.69 -5.48
C TRP A 42 7.07 4.14 -5.21
N TYR A 43 7.56 4.26 -3.97
CA TYR A 43 8.84 3.69 -3.59
C TYR A 43 8.83 3.20 -2.15
N PRO A 44 9.38 2.01 -1.83
CA PRO A 44 9.47 1.52 -0.45
C PRO A 44 10.22 2.50 0.46
N LYS A 45 9.61 2.88 1.59
CA LYS A 45 10.25 3.76 2.57
C LYS A 45 11.27 2.97 3.39
N THR A 46 12.49 3.48 3.50
CA THR A 46 13.46 3.02 4.50
C THR A 46 13.46 3.94 5.73
N PRO A 47 13.99 3.49 6.89
CA PRO A 47 14.04 4.30 8.11
C PRO A 47 14.77 5.64 7.92
N GLU A 48 15.83 5.65 7.10
CA GLU A 48 16.69 6.83 6.88
C GLU A 48 16.05 7.87 5.96
N MET A 49 15.00 7.53 5.23
CA MET A 49 14.33 8.40 4.26
C MET A 49 13.23 9.23 4.93
N VAL A 50 13.24 10.53 4.67
CA VAL A 50 12.24 11.51 5.14
C VAL A 50 11.35 12.06 4.04
N GLY A 51 11.80 11.95 2.79
CA GLY A 51 11.07 12.51 1.67
C GLY A 51 11.36 11.79 0.37
N PHE A 52 10.38 11.84 -0.51
CA PHE A 52 10.41 11.24 -1.83
C PHE A 52 9.77 12.22 -2.81
N GLY A 53 10.38 12.36 -3.98
CA GLY A 53 9.81 13.16 -5.06
C GLY A 53 10.16 12.61 -6.42
N VAL A 54 9.36 13.01 -7.39
CA VAL A 54 9.56 12.66 -8.79
C VAL A 54 9.37 13.90 -9.65
N GLN A 55 10.25 14.05 -10.65
CA GLN A 55 10.10 15.04 -11.71
C GLN A 55 10.05 14.27 -13.03
N ILE A 56 9.04 14.53 -13.86
CA ILE A 56 8.75 13.74 -15.06
C ILE A 56 8.54 14.67 -16.24
N CYS A 57 9.20 14.35 -17.34
CA CYS A 57 9.21 15.12 -18.57
C CYS A 57 8.75 14.17 -19.67
N LEU A 58 7.60 14.46 -20.25
CA LEU A 58 6.97 13.62 -21.26
C LEU A 58 7.42 14.06 -22.64
N ASN A 59 7.88 13.12 -23.47
CA ASN A 59 8.37 13.35 -24.82
C ASN A 59 9.35 14.55 -24.91
N PRO A 60 10.42 14.56 -24.08
CA PRO A 60 11.32 15.71 -24.00
C PRO A 60 12.04 15.94 -25.33
N ASN A 61 12.03 17.17 -25.83
CA ASN A 61 12.77 17.53 -27.03
C ASN A 61 14.28 17.52 -26.74
N ARG A 62 15.07 16.87 -27.61
CA ARG A 62 16.53 16.70 -27.44
C ARG A 62 17.32 17.99 -27.57
N GLU A 63 16.74 19.01 -28.19
CA GLU A 63 17.41 20.28 -28.51
C GLU A 63 17.39 21.31 -27.37
N PHE A 64 16.51 21.13 -26.37
CA PHE A 64 16.37 22.07 -25.26
C PHE A 64 16.84 21.42 -23.95
N ASN A 65 18.07 21.71 -23.54
CA ASN A 65 18.64 21.29 -22.24
C ASN A 65 17.86 21.84 -21.03
N ASN A 66 16.93 22.78 -21.23
CA ASN A 66 15.97 23.21 -20.23
C ASN A 66 14.75 22.28 -20.25
N LEU A 67 14.87 21.18 -19.52
CA LEU A 67 13.78 20.25 -19.21
C LEU A 67 12.66 20.97 -18.43
N TYR A 68 11.75 21.61 -19.15
CA TYR A 68 10.48 22.07 -18.60
C TYR A 68 9.59 20.84 -18.40
N CYS A 69 9.80 20.15 -17.29
CA CYS A 69 9.10 18.91 -16.97
C CYS A 69 7.66 19.19 -16.58
N ASN A 70 6.74 18.40 -17.13
CA ASN A 70 5.30 18.57 -17.00
C ASN A 70 4.82 18.33 -15.56
N THR A 71 5.47 17.42 -14.84
CA THR A 71 5.02 16.98 -13.51
C THR A 71 6.19 17.05 -12.52
N ARG A 72 5.98 17.70 -11.38
CA ARG A 72 6.86 17.68 -10.22
C ARG A 72 6.03 17.41 -8.98
N LEU A 73 6.25 16.26 -8.37
CA LEU A 73 5.52 15.82 -7.18
C LEU A 73 6.50 15.45 -6.09
N ASN A 74 6.11 15.67 -4.84
CA ASN A 74 6.86 15.28 -3.67
C ASN A 74 5.92 14.90 -2.52
N THR A 75 6.44 14.10 -1.61
CA THR A 75 5.77 13.73 -0.37
C THR A 75 6.80 13.45 0.72
N THR A 76 6.44 13.77 1.96
CA THR A 76 7.15 13.36 3.17
C THR A 76 6.36 12.31 3.95
N ILE A 77 5.12 12.02 3.53
CA ILE A 77 4.22 11.08 4.18
C ILE A 77 4.34 9.75 3.45
N ALA A 78 4.58 8.69 4.22
CA ALA A 78 4.49 7.33 3.71
C ALA A 78 3.21 6.65 4.20
N SER A 79 2.62 5.87 3.31
CA SER A 79 1.44 5.05 3.55
C SER A 79 1.78 3.61 3.19
N TYR A 80 1.40 2.65 4.04
CA TYR A 80 1.66 1.22 3.81
C TYR A 80 3.14 0.89 3.53
N GLY A 81 4.05 1.55 4.25
CA GLY A 81 5.51 1.35 4.10
C GLY A 81 6.09 1.89 2.79
N LYS A 82 5.33 2.66 2.01
CA LYS A 82 5.76 3.25 0.74
C LYS A 82 5.53 4.76 0.73
N PHE A 83 6.41 5.49 0.06
CA PHE A 83 6.05 6.81 -0.45
C PHE A 83 5.24 6.65 -1.72
N ILE A 84 4.16 7.41 -1.85
CA ILE A 84 3.27 7.37 -3.02
C ILE A 84 3.02 8.82 -3.44
N VAL A 85 3.17 9.10 -4.73
CA VAL A 85 2.81 10.39 -5.33
C VAL A 85 1.93 10.14 -6.54
N ASP A 86 0.87 10.93 -6.66
CA ASP A 86 -0.16 10.78 -7.68
C ASP A 86 -0.29 12.07 -8.51
N ASP A 87 -0.43 11.93 -9.83
CA ASP A 87 -0.87 12.98 -10.75
C ASP A 87 -2.16 12.52 -11.44
N ASP A 88 -3.31 12.99 -10.96
CA ASP A 88 -4.63 12.62 -11.50
C ASP A 88 -4.92 13.21 -12.89
N ASN A 89 -4.05 14.07 -13.41
CA ASN A 89 -4.23 14.73 -14.71
C ASN A 89 -3.18 14.31 -15.74
N ALA A 90 -2.24 13.45 -15.38
CA ALA A 90 -1.26 12.90 -16.31
C ALA A 90 -1.93 12.00 -17.35
N VAL A 91 -1.85 12.40 -18.63
CA VAL A 91 -2.28 11.60 -19.78
C VAL A 91 -1.04 11.04 -20.46
N ILE A 92 -0.79 9.73 -20.29
CA ILE A 92 0.37 9.02 -20.83
C ILE A 92 -0.13 7.88 -21.73
N ARG A 93 0.47 7.75 -22.92
CA ARG A 93 0.06 6.80 -23.96
C ARG A 93 1.17 5.80 -24.26
N ALA A 94 0.78 4.68 -24.87
CA ALA A 94 1.75 3.70 -25.35
C ALA A 94 2.63 4.35 -26.42
N GLY A 95 3.93 4.11 -26.35
CA GLY A 95 4.94 4.73 -27.22
C GLY A 95 5.49 6.07 -26.72
N ASP A 96 4.91 6.69 -25.70
CA ASP A 96 5.47 7.91 -25.12
C ASP A 96 6.85 7.65 -24.49
N HIS A 97 7.75 8.62 -24.61
CA HIS A 97 9.06 8.64 -23.96
C HIS A 97 8.98 9.40 -22.65
N LEU A 98 9.09 8.69 -21.52
CA LEU A 98 9.19 9.29 -20.20
C LEU A 98 10.64 9.41 -19.77
N LYS A 99 11.08 10.64 -19.52
CA LYS A 99 12.32 10.93 -18.82
C LYS A 99 12.01 11.43 -17.42
N TYR A 100 12.68 10.91 -16.41
CA TYR A 100 12.34 11.23 -15.03
C TYR A 100 13.55 11.34 -14.11
N ARG A 101 13.36 12.06 -13.01
CA ARG A 101 14.27 12.16 -11.87
C ARG A 101 13.53 11.76 -10.62
N ILE A 102 14.04 10.76 -9.90
CA ILE A 102 13.61 10.42 -8.55
C ILE A 102 14.52 11.12 -7.55
N ILE A 103 13.92 11.78 -6.57
CA ILE A 103 14.58 12.57 -5.55
C ILE A 103 14.29 11.91 -4.21
N PHE A 104 15.35 11.47 -3.53
CA PHE A 104 15.29 10.90 -2.19
C PHE A 104 15.89 11.88 -1.19
N GLN A 105 15.17 12.19 -0.13
CA GLN A 105 15.62 13.03 0.96
C GLN A 105 15.82 12.17 2.21
N TYR A 106 16.96 12.32 2.88
CA TYR A 106 17.36 11.54 4.04
C TYR A 106 17.45 12.39 5.31
N LEU A 107 17.32 11.75 6.47
CA LEU A 107 17.37 12.38 7.80
C LEU A 107 18.64 13.21 8.03
N ASN A 108 19.77 12.78 7.47
CA ASN A 108 21.05 13.47 7.56
C ASN A 108 21.16 14.69 6.61
N GLY A 109 20.05 15.13 6.02
CA GLY A 109 20.00 16.23 5.06
C GLY A 109 20.51 15.87 3.66
N ARG A 110 21.00 14.64 3.44
CA ARG A 110 21.47 14.20 2.13
C ARG A 110 20.29 14.10 1.16
N THR A 111 20.48 14.62 -0.05
CA THR A 111 19.57 14.39 -1.16
C THR A 111 20.26 13.53 -2.22
N ILE A 112 19.60 12.45 -2.64
CA ILE A 112 20.07 11.59 -3.74
C ILE A 112 19.10 11.74 -4.91
N ILE A 113 19.63 12.07 -6.08
CA ILE A 113 18.85 12.15 -7.32
C ILE A 113 19.26 10.99 -8.23
N LYS A 114 18.28 10.29 -8.78
CA LYS A 114 18.46 9.24 -9.79
C LYS A 114 17.69 9.62 -11.04
N GLU A 115 18.36 9.63 -12.18
CA GLU A 115 17.78 9.97 -13.48
C GLU A 115 17.79 8.72 -14.37
N ASP A 116 16.67 8.49 -15.06
CA ASP A 116 16.56 7.46 -16.09
C ASP A 116 15.43 7.82 -17.07
N ASP A 117 15.24 6.99 -18.08
CA ASP A 117 14.20 7.17 -19.08
C ASP A 117 13.73 5.84 -19.66
N PHE A 118 12.48 5.80 -20.13
CA PHE A 118 11.89 4.62 -20.77
C PHE A 118 10.77 5.00 -21.74
N TYR A 119 10.50 4.10 -22.69
CA TYR A 119 9.31 4.16 -23.52
C TYR A 119 8.17 3.36 -22.89
N VAL A 120 6.96 3.90 -22.92
CA VAL A 120 5.79 3.27 -22.33
C VAL A 120 5.32 2.13 -23.23
N ALA A 121 5.44 0.91 -22.75
CA ALA A 121 4.85 -0.25 -23.40
C ALA A 121 3.33 -0.29 -23.18
N GLU A 122 2.58 -0.82 -24.14
CA GLU A 122 1.11 -0.91 -24.06
C GLU A 122 0.63 -1.70 -22.84
N ASN A 123 1.31 -2.80 -22.53
CA ASN A 123 1.02 -3.64 -21.36
C ASN A 123 1.40 -3.02 -20.00
N ARG A 124 1.95 -1.79 -19.99
CA ARG A 124 2.25 -1.02 -18.76
C ARG A 124 1.15 -0.02 -18.41
N ILE A 125 0.11 0.07 -19.25
CA ILE A 125 -1.01 0.96 -19.04
C ILE A 125 -2.18 0.14 -18.51
N VAL A 126 -2.68 0.52 -17.35
CA VAL A 126 -3.83 -0.09 -16.70
C VAL A 126 -5.06 0.72 -17.08
N ASP A 127 -6.11 0.08 -17.58
CA ASP A 127 -7.39 0.77 -17.74
C ASP A 127 -7.96 1.00 -16.33
N LEU A 128 -8.12 2.27 -15.92
CA LEU A 128 -9.14 2.59 -14.91
C LEU A 128 -10.45 2.27 -15.60
N GLN A 129 -10.90 1.03 -15.46
CA GLN A 129 -12.28 0.70 -15.70
C GLN A 129 -13.05 1.64 -14.78
N GLU A 130 -13.60 2.71 -15.34
CA GLU A 130 -14.60 3.51 -14.66
C GLU A 130 -15.60 2.51 -14.10
N SER A 131 -15.86 2.62 -12.80
CA SER A 131 -17.01 2.06 -12.09
C SER A 131 -18.03 1.50 -13.08
N CYS A 132 -18.35 0.19 -12.96
CA CYS A 132 -19.50 -0.43 -13.58
C CYS A 132 -20.57 0.62 -13.84
N SER A 133 -20.69 1.06 -15.10
CA SER A 133 -21.76 1.98 -15.47
C SER A 133 -23.02 1.15 -15.32
N SER A 134 -23.72 1.37 -14.21
CA SER A 134 -25.11 0.97 -14.03
C SER A 134 -25.93 1.80 -15.00
N THR A 135 -25.84 1.47 -16.29
CA THR A 135 -26.82 1.94 -17.26
C THR A 135 -28.14 1.32 -16.82
N THR A 136 -28.95 2.14 -16.16
CA THR A 136 -30.32 1.82 -15.84
C THR A 136 -31.07 1.78 -17.17
N SER A 137 -30.99 0.65 -17.85
CA SER A 137 -31.92 0.28 -18.90
C SER A 137 -32.88 -0.73 -18.30
N THR A 138 -34.09 -0.22 -18.05
CA THR A 138 -35.27 -0.90 -17.55
C THR A 138 -35.56 -2.20 -18.31
N SER A 139 -36.09 -3.18 -17.57
CA SER A 139 -36.62 -4.48 -18.03
C SER A 139 -35.54 -5.49 -18.43
N THR A 140 -35.32 -6.58 -17.70
CA THR A 140 -36.31 -7.61 -17.43
C THR A 140 -35.81 -8.45 -16.26
N THR A 141 -36.75 -8.85 -15.40
CA THR A 141 -36.63 -9.91 -14.39
C THR A 141 -35.76 -11.06 -14.89
N GLU A 142 -34.94 -11.63 -13.98
CA GLU A 142 -34.24 -12.93 -14.06
C GLU A 142 -32.69 -12.85 -14.12
N LEU A 143 -32.05 -13.53 -13.14
CA LEU A 143 -30.60 -13.75 -12.92
C LEU A 143 -29.78 -12.71 -12.11
N ALA A 144 -30.21 -12.45 -10.86
CA ALA A 144 -29.34 -11.81 -9.84
C ALA A 144 -28.37 -12.77 -9.13
N LEU A 145 -28.53 -14.10 -9.29
CA LEU A 145 -27.75 -15.12 -8.59
C LEU A 145 -26.25 -15.22 -8.99
N PRO A 146 -25.85 -15.17 -10.27
CA PRO A 146 -24.46 -15.45 -10.65
C PRO A 146 -23.48 -14.35 -10.24
N ARG A 147 -23.95 -13.09 -10.11
CA ARG A 147 -23.11 -11.96 -9.68
C ARG A 147 -22.81 -12.00 -8.19
N ALA A 148 -23.78 -12.40 -7.37
CA ALA A 148 -23.59 -12.52 -5.92
C ALA A 148 -22.62 -13.66 -5.56
N ALA A 149 -22.70 -14.79 -6.27
CA ALA A 149 -21.79 -15.92 -6.06
C ALA A 149 -20.34 -15.60 -6.45
N ALA A 150 -20.11 -14.89 -7.57
CA ALA A 150 -18.77 -14.46 -7.96
C ALA A 150 -18.16 -13.46 -6.96
N LEU A 151 -18.98 -12.55 -6.41
CA LEU A 151 -18.54 -11.62 -5.38
C LEU A 151 -18.19 -12.32 -4.06
N GLU A 152 -18.91 -13.38 -3.70
CA GLU A 152 -18.61 -14.17 -2.49
C GLU A 152 -17.26 -14.89 -2.60
N GLU A 153 -16.93 -15.41 -3.77
CA GLU A 153 -15.63 -16.02 -4.05
C GLU A 153 -14.49 -14.99 -3.95
N ASP A 154 -14.66 -13.82 -4.59
CA ASP A 154 -13.67 -12.73 -4.53
C ASP A 154 -13.47 -12.20 -3.10
N ILE A 155 -14.56 -12.06 -2.33
CA ILE A 155 -14.50 -11.70 -0.91
C ILE A 155 -13.72 -12.77 -0.15
N SER A 156 -14.05 -14.05 -0.31
CA SER A 156 -13.38 -15.15 0.38
C SER A 156 -11.88 -15.20 0.07
N ILE A 157 -11.50 -14.99 -1.19
CA ILE A 157 -10.08 -14.91 -1.61
C ILE A 157 -9.40 -13.73 -0.93
N LEU A 158 -10.04 -12.55 -0.90
CA LEU A 158 -9.46 -11.36 -0.28
C LEU A 158 -9.29 -11.53 1.22
N GLU A 159 -10.28 -12.12 1.89
CA GLU A 159 -10.22 -12.45 3.31
C GLU A 159 -9.06 -13.42 3.60
N LYS A 160 -8.86 -14.41 2.74
CA LYS A 160 -7.73 -15.35 2.83
C LYS A 160 -6.38 -14.66 2.64
N ILE A 161 -6.25 -13.79 1.64
CA ILE A 161 -4.99 -13.04 1.40
C ILE A 161 -4.67 -12.16 2.60
N VAL A 162 -5.66 -11.45 3.15
CA VAL A 162 -5.48 -10.60 4.33
C VAL A 162 -5.04 -11.45 5.53
N HIS A 163 -5.68 -12.60 5.74
CA HIS A 163 -5.29 -13.55 6.78
C HIS A 163 -3.86 -14.03 6.61
N ASP A 164 -3.48 -14.48 5.40
CA ASP A 164 -2.15 -14.98 5.08
C ASP A 164 -1.08 -13.89 5.31
N VAL A 165 -1.35 -12.64 4.92
CA VAL A 165 -0.44 -11.51 5.13
C VAL A 165 -0.26 -11.21 6.62
N ILE A 166 -1.34 -11.26 7.40
CA ILE A 166 -1.31 -11.06 8.85
C ILE A 166 -0.51 -12.19 9.50
N GLU A 167 -0.76 -13.46 9.18
CA GLU A 167 -0.03 -14.57 9.82
C GLU A 167 1.46 -14.65 9.44
N HIS A 168 1.81 -14.35 8.18
CA HIS A 168 3.17 -14.59 7.66
C HIS A 168 4.09 -13.36 7.74
N CYS A 169 3.61 -12.23 8.23
CA CYS A 169 4.46 -11.06 8.50
C CYS A 169 5.07 -11.17 9.91
N ASN A 170 6.40 -11.35 9.98
CA ASN A 170 7.20 -11.69 11.18
C ASN A 170 7.13 -10.72 12.40
N ASN A 171 6.26 -9.71 12.39
CA ASN A 171 6.00 -8.79 13.50
C ASN A 171 4.56 -8.86 14.04
N VAL A 172 3.72 -9.81 13.58
CA VAL A 172 2.28 -9.85 13.93
C VAL A 172 1.98 -10.53 15.28
N MET A 173 2.97 -11.15 15.92
CA MET A 173 2.84 -11.74 17.26
C MET A 173 2.42 -10.74 18.36
N GLU A 174 2.42 -9.44 18.09
CA GLU A 174 1.96 -8.39 19.03
C GLU A 174 0.58 -7.79 18.70
N ILE A 175 -0.06 -8.18 17.58
CA ILE A 175 -1.37 -7.60 17.24
C ILE A 175 -2.44 -8.29 18.08
N SER A 176 -3.06 -7.54 18.99
CA SER A 176 -4.21 -8.01 19.75
C SER A 176 -5.49 -7.98 18.93
N LYS A 177 -6.37 -8.96 19.12
CA LYS A 177 -7.76 -8.99 18.60
C LYS A 177 -8.72 -8.18 19.48
N ASN A 178 -8.21 -7.48 20.47
CA ASN A 178 -9.03 -6.70 21.38
C ASN A 178 -9.32 -5.31 20.78
N LEU A 179 -10.49 -4.81 21.13
CA LEU A 179 -10.97 -3.47 20.84
C LEU A 179 -11.48 -2.84 22.13
N TYR A 180 -11.62 -1.52 22.11
CA TYR A 180 -12.13 -0.74 23.23
C TYR A 180 -13.42 -0.04 22.86
N LEU A 181 -14.43 -0.17 23.73
CA LEU A 181 -15.69 0.54 23.70
C LEU A 181 -15.65 1.65 24.76
N ASP A 182 -15.79 2.90 24.33
CA ASP A 182 -15.82 4.06 25.21
C ASP A 182 -17.19 4.21 25.88
N SER A 183 -17.43 3.38 26.90
CA SER A 183 -18.64 3.37 27.70
C SER A 183 -18.40 4.06 29.05
N ARG A 184 -17.69 5.19 29.09
CA ARG A 184 -17.31 5.83 30.36
C ARG A 184 -18.49 6.56 31.04
N PRO A 185 -18.79 6.28 32.33
CA PRO A 185 -18.18 5.26 33.19
C PRO A 185 -18.73 3.85 32.89
N ALA A 186 -17.85 2.84 32.89
CA ALA A 186 -18.26 1.47 32.64
C ALA A 186 -19.33 1.02 33.65
N PRO A 187 -20.38 0.32 33.20
CA PRO A 187 -21.42 -0.14 34.10
C PRO A 187 -20.86 -1.21 35.04
N ASN A 188 -21.16 -1.14 36.34
CA ASN A 188 -20.68 -2.13 37.30
C ASN A 188 -21.56 -3.41 37.24
N LEU A 189 -21.21 -4.30 36.33
CA LEU A 189 -21.93 -5.54 36.02
C LEU A 189 -21.05 -6.77 36.27
N ASP A 190 -21.70 -7.90 36.57
CA ASP A 190 -21.04 -9.21 36.54
C ASP A 190 -20.62 -9.57 35.09
N PRO A 191 -19.64 -10.47 34.89
CA PRO A 191 -19.09 -10.75 33.55
C PRO A 191 -20.13 -11.15 32.51
N LYS A 192 -21.15 -11.92 32.91
CA LYS A 192 -22.22 -12.34 31.99
C LYS A 192 -23.07 -11.15 31.56
N LYS A 193 -23.46 -10.31 32.51
CA LYS A 193 -24.21 -9.07 32.21
C LYS A 193 -23.37 -8.05 31.45
N LEU A 194 -22.06 -8.00 31.68
CA LEU A 194 -21.14 -7.16 30.92
C LEU A 194 -21.10 -7.60 29.44
N TYR A 195 -21.03 -8.89 29.19
CA TYR A 195 -21.10 -9.44 27.84
C TYR A 195 -22.42 -9.09 27.15
N GLU A 196 -23.54 -9.31 27.83
CA GLU A 196 -24.89 -8.99 27.31
C GLU A 196 -25.05 -7.48 27.04
N PHE A 197 -24.60 -6.62 27.96
CA PHE A 197 -24.58 -5.18 27.79
C PHE A 197 -23.79 -4.77 26.55
N THR A 198 -22.54 -5.23 26.46
CA THR A 198 -21.63 -4.89 25.36
C THR A 198 -22.17 -5.38 24.03
N LEU A 199 -22.72 -6.60 23.99
CA LEU A 199 -23.36 -7.15 22.79
C LEU A 199 -24.53 -6.28 22.31
N ASN A 200 -25.35 -5.76 23.22
CA ASN A 200 -26.49 -4.91 22.88
C ASN A 200 -26.04 -3.53 22.37
N GLU A 201 -25.05 -2.92 23.02
CA GLU A 201 -24.44 -1.66 22.56
C GLU A 201 -23.85 -1.83 21.16
N LEU A 202 -23.05 -2.88 20.95
CA LEU A 202 -22.41 -3.16 19.67
C LEU A 202 -23.42 -3.45 18.56
N LYS A 203 -24.50 -4.20 18.83
CA LYS A 203 -25.60 -4.41 17.87
C LYS A 203 -26.32 -3.12 17.49
N THR A 204 -26.42 -2.19 18.43
CA THR A 204 -27.06 -0.89 18.19
C THR A 204 -26.16 0.03 17.37
N MET A 205 -24.87 0.06 17.69
CA MET A 205 -23.89 0.91 16.99
C MET A 205 -23.52 0.38 15.61
N LEU A 206 -23.39 -0.95 15.47
CA LEU A 206 -22.91 -1.62 14.26
C LEU A 206 -23.81 -2.81 13.91
N PRO A 207 -25.05 -2.54 13.42
CA PRO A 207 -26.06 -3.58 13.15
C PRO A 207 -25.69 -4.49 11.97
N GLU A 208 -24.76 -4.06 11.11
CA GLU A 208 -24.27 -4.83 9.95
C GLU A 208 -23.36 -6.00 10.36
N ILE A 209 -22.87 -6.01 11.60
CA ILE A 209 -21.97 -7.06 12.10
C ILE A 209 -22.77 -8.13 12.83
N SER A 210 -22.54 -9.39 12.45
CA SER A 210 -23.08 -10.57 13.12
C SER A 210 -22.40 -10.81 14.48
N TRP A 211 -22.68 -9.96 15.47
CA TRP A 211 -21.98 -9.97 16.75
C TRP A 211 -22.06 -11.29 17.53
N ASN A 212 -23.12 -12.08 17.35
CA ASN A 212 -23.25 -13.39 17.98
C ASN A 212 -22.16 -14.38 17.52
N THR A 213 -21.51 -14.14 16.38
CA THR A 213 -20.40 -14.97 15.86
C THR A 213 -19.04 -14.27 15.97
N VAL A 214 -19.04 -12.95 16.13
CA VAL A 214 -17.83 -12.11 16.13
C VAL A 214 -17.32 -11.84 17.54
N LEU A 215 -18.19 -11.57 18.51
CA LEU A 215 -17.82 -11.23 19.88
C LEU A 215 -17.45 -12.49 20.68
N ILE A 216 -16.22 -12.56 21.16
CA ILE A 216 -15.70 -13.71 21.93
C ILE A 216 -15.82 -13.46 23.43
N ASP A 217 -15.31 -12.33 23.91
CA ASP A 217 -15.27 -12.02 25.33
C ASP A 217 -15.31 -10.50 25.59
N THR A 218 -15.61 -10.11 26.83
CA THR A 218 -15.72 -8.72 27.28
C THR A 218 -15.14 -8.56 28.68
N PHE A 219 -14.44 -7.46 28.93
CA PHE A 219 -13.77 -7.20 30.20
C PHE A 219 -13.63 -5.69 30.46
N TYR A 220 -13.40 -5.29 31.70
CA TYR A 220 -13.21 -3.88 32.03
C TYR A 220 -11.81 -3.39 31.65
N PHE A 221 -11.72 -2.17 31.10
CA PHE A 221 -10.44 -1.56 30.75
C PHE A 221 -10.56 -0.03 30.79
N ASN A 222 -9.65 0.68 31.48
CA ASN A 222 -9.55 2.15 31.49
C ASN A 222 -10.92 2.87 31.59
N ASP A 223 -11.73 2.49 32.57
CA ASP A 223 -13.09 3.00 32.85
C ASP A 223 -14.14 2.79 31.74
N GLY A 224 -13.82 2.02 30.70
CA GLY A 224 -14.75 1.55 29.67
C GLY A 224 -14.74 0.02 29.59
N VAL A 225 -15.09 -0.52 28.41
CA VAL A 225 -15.18 -1.96 28.19
C VAL A 225 -14.26 -2.37 27.04
N GLY A 226 -13.34 -3.29 27.33
CA GLY A 226 -12.60 -4.01 26.30
C GLY A 226 -13.39 -5.22 25.81
N PHE A 227 -13.27 -5.56 24.53
CA PHE A 227 -13.88 -6.75 23.97
C PHE A 227 -12.96 -7.43 22.96
N GLU A 228 -13.00 -8.76 22.92
CA GLU A 228 -12.24 -9.58 21.98
C GLU A 228 -13.13 -10.00 20.80
N VAL A 229 -12.59 -9.91 19.59
CA VAL A 229 -13.23 -10.45 18.39
C VAL A 229 -12.57 -11.75 17.90
N LYS A 230 -13.35 -12.51 17.13
CA LYS A 230 -12.97 -13.86 16.67
C LYS A 230 -11.70 -13.85 15.82
N THR A 231 -11.63 -12.98 14.81
CA THR A 231 -10.50 -12.90 13.87
C THR A 231 -9.94 -11.47 13.74
N TYR A 232 -8.71 -11.35 13.23
CA TYR A 232 -8.14 -10.03 12.89
C TYR A 232 -8.95 -9.31 11.82
N LEU A 233 -9.53 -10.06 10.89
CA LEU A 233 -10.40 -9.50 9.87
C LEU A 233 -11.66 -8.89 10.50
N ASP A 234 -12.25 -9.54 11.50
CA ASP A 234 -13.37 -8.96 12.24
C ASP A 234 -12.97 -7.66 12.93
N LYS A 235 -11.76 -7.60 13.51
CA LYS A 235 -11.23 -6.36 14.13
C LYS A 235 -11.16 -5.23 13.11
N LEU A 236 -10.63 -5.50 11.91
CA LEU A 236 -10.54 -4.52 10.84
C LEU A 236 -11.92 -4.09 10.32
N LYS A 237 -12.86 -5.03 10.18
CA LYS A 237 -14.25 -4.74 9.80
C LYS A 237 -14.91 -3.81 10.82
N VAL A 238 -14.79 -4.11 12.11
CA VAL A 238 -15.33 -3.28 13.21
C VAL A 238 -14.74 -1.87 13.17
N LEU A 239 -13.42 -1.74 13.09
CA LEU A 239 -12.75 -0.43 13.03
C LEU A 239 -13.15 0.35 11.77
N LYS A 240 -13.29 -0.32 10.62
CA LYS A 240 -13.71 0.36 9.40
C LYS A 240 -15.14 0.90 9.52
N LEU A 241 -16.08 0.09 10.02
CA LEU A 241 -17.47 0.50 10.16
C LEU A 241 -17.67 1.52 11.29
N SER A 242 -16.83 1.50 12.34
CA SER A 242 -16.87 2.52 13.39
C SER A 242 -16.40 3.89 12.89
N THR A 243 -15.53 3.98 11.87
CA THR A 243 -15.17 5.31 11.31
C THR A 243 -16.34 6.06 10.67
N SER A 244 -17.36 5.34 10.17
CA SER A 244 -18.61 5.94 9.68
C SER A 244 -19.59 6.34 10.78
N PHE A 245 -19.39 5.85 12.01
CA PHE A 245 -20.31 6.05 13.12
C PHE A 245 -19.55 6.53 14.37
N ASN A 246 -19.51 7.84 14.56
CA ASN A 246 -18.88 8.54 15.70
C ASN A 246 -17.55 7.92 16.17
N GLN A 247 -16.46 8.37 15.55
CA GLN A 247 -15.08 7.86 15.65
C GLN A 247 -14.52 7.68 17.08
N SER A 248 -15.17 8.26 18.11
CA SER A 248 -14.74 8.16 19.51
C SER A 248 -15.33 6.97 20.28
N ALA A 249 -16.34 6.26 19.75
CA ALA A 249 -17.03 5.22 20.51
C ALA A 249 -16.29 3.87 20.54
N ILE A 250 -15.61 3.49 19.45
CA ILE A 250 -14.85 2.23 19.36
C ILE A 250 -13.45 2.52 18.82
N SER A 251 -12.42 2.11 19.55
CA SER A 251 -11.02 2.35 19.21
C SER A 251 -10.14 1.11 19.31
N GLU A 252 -8.93 1.22 18.77
CA GLU A 252 -7.92 0.18 18.87
C GLU A 252 -7.41 0.00 20.31
N TRP A 253 -7.10 -1.24 20.67
CA TRP A 253 -6.46 -1.60 21.92
C TRP A 253 -5.09 -0.94 22.06
N GLY A 254 -4.84 -0.23 23.17
CA GLY A 254 -3.54 0.37 23.50
C GLY A 254 -3.28 1.74 22.86
N GLY A 255 -4.19 2.28 22.04
CA GLY A 255 -4.09 3.63 21.49
C GLY A 255 -4.89 4.65 22.29
N LYS A 256 -4.19 5.53 23.01
CA LYS A 256 -4.62 6.93 23.22
C LYS A 256 -3.61 7.83 22.53
#